data_AF-I6ZU88-F1
#
_entry.id   AF-I6ZU88-F1
#
_cell.length_a   1.000
_cell.length_b   1.000
_cell.length_c   1.000
_cell.angle_alpha   90.00
_cell.angle_beta   90.00
_cell.angle_gamma   90.00
#
_symmetry.space_group_name_H-M   'P 1'
#
loop_
_entity.id
_entity.type
_entity.pdbx_description
1 polymer ?
#
loop_
_entity_poly.entity_id
_entity_poly.type
_entity_poly.pdbx_seq_one_letter_code
_entity_poly.pdbx_strand_id
1 'polypeptide(L)'
;MFVLIETLYFALLPVVTVASHIFINDLTRHGHIPEGMTKNNYQYFYAYGVILSLLLPVKNIYPFHLGRRFIETKVLKYSDRSKMNLLQFIHGLVYYTFVCMHLRDKAISNKGVFMLLNALQSVSHYFVFIRKTAGYSHYVVEVVIYAFIYCEVGTIQMLFNLLYVLSFVLSTIRNRRILREKPRENIF
;
A
#
# COMPACT_ATOMS: atom_id res chain seq x y z
N MET A 1 -22.73 -12.04 8.46
CA MET A 1 -21.87 -11.35 9.46
C MET A 1 -20.51 -10.97 8.89
N PHE A 2 -19.75 -11.91 8.31
CA PHE A 2 -18.40 -11.62 7.79
C PHE A 2 -18.36 -10.51 6.72
N VAL A 3 -19.24 -10.55 5.72
CA VAL A 3 -19.34 -9.52 4.66
C VAL A 3 -19.65 -8.12 5.22
N LEU A 4 -20.42 -8.03 6.31
CA LEU A 4 -20.73 -6.76 6.96
C LEU A 4 -19.48 -6.18 7.63
N ILE A 5 -18.74 -7.00 8.38
CA ILE A 5 -17.48 -6.60 9.03
C ILE A 5 -16.47 -6.13 7.97
N GLU A 6 -16.35 -6.89 6.89
CA GLU A 6 -15.47 -6.58 5.77
C GLU A 6 -15.83 -5.25 5.09
N THR A 7 -17.12 -5.05 4.79
CA THR A 7 -17.62 -3.80 4.21
C THR A 7 -17.38 -2.61 5.12
N LEU A 8 -17.66 -2.75 6.42
CA LEU A 8 -17.42 -1.71 7.42
C LEU A 8 -15.94 -1.37 7.51
N TYR A 9 -15.07 -2.38 7.53
CA TYR A 9 -13.63 -2.18 7.53
C TYR A 9 -13.19 -1.35 6.31
N PHE A 10 -13.53 -1.79 5.09
CA PHE A 10 -13.14 -1.09 3.87
C PHE A 10 -13.74 0.32 3.78
N ALA A 11 -15.00 0.52 4.19
CA ALA A 11 -15.66 1.83 4.18
C ALA A 11 -14.99 2.83 5.15
N LEU A 12 -14.50 2.34 6.30
CA LEU A 12 -13.81 3.18 7.28
C LEU A 12 -12.39 3.58 6.83
N LEU A 13 -11.71 2.76 6.01
CA LEU A 13 -10.34 3.04 5.56
C LEU A 13 -10.13 4.45 4.98
N PRO A 14 -10.88 4.89 3.95
CA PRO A 14 -10.69 6.23 3.39
C PRO A 14 -11.03 7.32 4.41
N VAL A 15 -12.09 7.15 5.21
CA VAL A 15 -12.53 8.11 6.22
C VAL A 15 -11.45 8.31 7.28
N VAL A 16 -10.95 7.21 7.86
CA VAL A 16 -9.91 7.23 8.89
C VAL A 16 -8.60 7.77 8.32
N THR A 17 -8.26 7.46 7.07
CA THR A 17 -7.04 7.98 6.43
C THR A 17 -7.09 9.49 6.27
N VAL A 18 -8.20 10.04 5.75
CA VAL A 18 -8.38 11.49 5.59
C VAL A 18 -8.45 12.18 6.95
N ALA A 19 -9.23 11.66 7.90
CA ALA A 19 -9.33 12.21 9.24
C ALA A 19 -7.97 12.21 9.95
N SER A 20 -7.22 11.11 9.87
CA SER A 20 -5.86 11.02 10.43
C SER A 20 -4.94 12.04 9.77
N HIS A 21 -5.01 12.24 8.45
CA HIS A 21 -4.18 13.24 7.78
C HIS A 21 -4.47 14.67 8.25
N ILE A 22 -5.74 15.01 8.47
CA ILE A 22 -6.17 16.37 8.89
C ILE A 22 -5.88 16.61 10.37
N PHE A 23 -6.26 15.67 11.24
CA PHE A 23 -6.27 15.89 12.69
C PHE A 23 -5.05 15.32 13.43
N ILE A 24 -4.46 14.22 12.94
CA ILE A 24 -3.36 13.51 13.61
C ILE A 24 -2.33 13.06 12.57
N ASN A 25 -1.73 14.03 11.88
CA ASN A 25 -0.96 13.77 10.66
C ASN A 25 0.20 12.78 10.87
N ASP A 26 0.76 12.69 12.08
CA ASP A 26 1.81 11.73 12.44
C ASP A 26 1.40 10.26 12.22
N LEU A 27 0.11 9.94 12.26
CA LEU A 27 -0.41 8.60 11.93
C LEU A 27 -0.34 8.28 10.43
N THR A 28 -0.44 9.30 9.57
CA THR A 28 -0.34 9.14 8.10
C THR A 28 1.06 9.46 7.57
N ARG A 29 1.91 10.09 8.39
CA ARG A 29 3.26 10.45 8.01
C ARG A 29 4.09 9.20 7.73
N HIS A 30 4.71 9.20 6.57
CA HIS A 30 5.41 8.05 6.03
C HIS A 30 6.85 8.43 5.69
N GLY A 31 7.77 8.09 6.60
CA GLY A 31 9.20 8.46 6.51
C GLY A 31 9.55 9.70 7.34
N HIS A 32 10.82 9.78 7.76
CA HIS A 32 11.33 10.78 8.70
C HIS A 32 10.48 10.91 9.98
N ILE A 33 10.18 9.78 10.61
CA ILE A 33 9.59 9.72 11.96
C ILE A 33 10.77 9.61 12.95
N PRO A 34 10.85 10.41 14.02
CA PRO A 34 11.98 10.36 14.96
C PRO A 34 12.15 8.96 15.58
N GLU A 35 11.06 8.45 16.17
CA GLU A 35 11.00 7.18 16.89
C GLU A 35 10.04 6.22 16.16
N GLY A 36 10.59 5.33 15.35
CA GLY A 36 9.80 4.39 14.58
C GLY A 36 10.62 3.22 14.07
N MET A 37 9.91 2.19 13.63
CA MET A 37 10.49 1.00 13.01
C MET A 37 10.93 1.30 11.58
N THR A 38 11.99 0.64 11.12
CA THR A 38 12.44 0.77 9.73
C THR A 38 11.36 0.31 8.75
N LYS A 39 11.18 1.05 7.66
CA LYS A 39 10.28 0.62 6.56
C LYS A 39 10.75 -0.62 5.83
N ASN A 40 11.99 -1.06 6.04
CA ASN A 40 12.44 -2.36 5.53
C ASN A 40 11.63 -3.52 6.13
N ASN A 41 10.93 -3.31 7.25
CA ASN A 41 9.98 -4.27 7.81
C ASN A 41 8.70 -4.44 6.96
N TYR A 42 8.50 -3.65 5.90
CA TYR A 42 7.42 -3.87 4.92
C TYR A 42 7.48 -5.26 4.29
N GLN A 43 8.66 -5.87 4.20
CA GLN A 43 8.80 -7.25 3.72
C GLN A 43 7.96 -8.24 4.53
N TYR A 44 7.72 -7.98 5.82
CA TYR A 44 6.92 -8.86 6.66
C TYR A 44 5.43 -8.76 6.34
N PHE A 45 4.92 -7.59 5.92
CA PHE A 45 3.53 -7.46 5.44
C PHE A 45 3.29 -8.30 4.21
N TYR A 46 4.21 -8.19 3.24
CA TYR A 46 4.09 -8.90 1.98
C TYR A 46 4.31 -10.40 2.16
N ALA A 47 5.27 -10.81 3.00
CA ALA A 47 5.43 -12.20 3.38
C ALA A 47 4.18 -12.76 4.05
N TYR A 48 3.60 -12.03 5.01
CA TYR A 48 2.36 -12.40 5.67
C TYR A 48 1.21 -12.56 4.67
N GLY A 49 1.01 -11.60 3.76
CA GLY A 49 -0.03 -11.68 2.73
C GLY A 49 0.16 -12.85 1.76
N VAL A 50 1.41 -13.16 1.36
CA VAL A 50 1.72 -14.34 0.55
C VAL A 50 1.37 -15.63 1.30
N ILE A 51 1.82 -15.77 2.55
CA ILE A 51 1.51 -16.93 3.39
C ILE A 51 0.00 -17.09 3.55
N LEU A 52 -0.70 -15.99 3.87
CA LEU A 52 -2.15 -16.00 4.02
C LEU A 52 -2.86 -16.40 2.72
N SER A 53 -2.35 -15.98 1.56
CA SER A 53 -2.92 -16.35 0.26
C SER A 53 -2.68 -17.82 -0.13
N LEU A 54 -1.71 -18.49 0.51
CA LEU A 54 -1.52 -19.94 0.38
C LEU A 54 -2.43 -20.70 1.34
N LEU A 55 -2.61 -20.21 2.57
CA LEU A 55 -3.47 -20.83 3.58
C LEU A 55 -4.96 -20.67 3.28
N LEU A 56 -5.36 -19.49 2.81
CA LEU A 56 -6.66 -19.23 2.21
C LEU A 56 -6.43 -19.37 0.70
N PRO A 57 -6.79 -20.49 0.05
CA PRO A 57 -6.39 -20.76 -1.33
C PRO A 57 -7.00 -19.75 -2.31
N VAL A 58 -6.38 -18.57 -2.43
CA VAL A 58 -6.81 -17.47 -3.30
C VAL A 58 -6.60 -17.94 -4.72
N LYS A 59 -7.70 -18.20 -5.45
CA LYS A 59 -7.65 -18.84 -6.77
C LYS A 59 -7.34 -17.88 -7.92
N ASN A 60 -6.98 -16.63 -7.61
CA ASN A 60 -6.67 -15.60 -8.61
C ASN A 60 -5.18 -15.22 -8.60
N ILE A 61 -4.82 -14.27 -9.47
CA ILE A 61 -3.43 -13.87 -9.69
C ILE A 61 -2.92 -12.81 -8.69
N TYR A 62 -3.75 -12.35 -7.73
CA TYR A 62 -3.35 -11.36 -6.72
C TYR A 62 -2.12 -11.77 -5.88
N PRO A 63 -1.91 -13.05 -5.50
CA PRO A 63 -0.72 -13.45 -4.75
C PRO A 63 0.59 -13.16 -5.50
N PHE A 64 0.56 -13.12 -6.84
CA PHE A 64 1.71 -12.69 -7.64
C PHE A 64 2.11 -11.24 -7.31
N HIS A 65 1.14 -10.34 -7.16
CA HIS A 65 1.39 -8.95 -6.77
C HIS A 65 2.09 -8.89 -5.40
N LEU A 66 1.62 -9.65 -4.42
CA LEU A 66 2.21 -9.70 -3.08
C LEU A 66 3.62 -10.30 -3.09
N GLY A 67 3.84 -11.40 -3.81
CA GLY A 67 5.15 -12.04 -3.93
C GLY A 67 6.17 -11.14 -4.62
N ARG A 68 5.76 -10.47 -5.68
CA ARG A 68 6.57 -9.47 -6.37
C ARG A 68 6.94 -8.31 -5.44
N ARG A 69 5.99 -7.76 -4.68
CA ARG A 69 6.28 -6.71 -3.67
C ARG A 69 7.22 -7.20 -2.57
N PHE A 70 7.07 -8.43 -2.10
CA PHE A 70 7.97 -9.04 -1.12
C PHE A 70 9.42 -9.07 -1.63
N ILE A 71 9.62 -9.58 -2.86
CA ILE A 71 10.96 -9.63 -3.49
C ILE A 71 11.52 -8.21 -3.65
N GLU A 72 10.72 -7.27 -4.17
CA GLU A 72 11.13 -5.87 -4.32
C GLU A 72 11.57 -5.26 -3.00
N THR A 73 10.86 -5.50 -1.89
CA THR A 73 11.25 -4.92 -0.60
C THR A 73 12.57 -5.46 -0.05
N LYS A 74 13.00 -6.65 -0.47
CA LYS A 74 14.32 -7.20 -0.13
C LYS A 74 15.45 -6.55 -0.93
N VAL A 75 15.19 -6.24 -2.20
CA VAL A 75 16.17 -5.70 -3.14
C VAL A 75 16.24 -4.17 -3.05
N LEU A 76 15.09 -3.50 -3.09
CA LEU A 76 14.92 -2.04 -3.08
C LEU A 76 14.74 -1.54 -1.64
N LYS A 77 15.84 -1.52 -0.89
CA LYS A 77 15.81 -1.11 0.53
C LYS A 77 15.49 0.39 0.69
N TYR A 78 14.70 0.68 1.72
CA TYR A 78 14.51 2.03 2.22
C TYR A 78 15.75 2.46 3.02
N SER A 79 16.02 3.77 3.04
CA SER A 79 17.06 4.35 3.90
C SER A 79 16.70 4.22 5.38
N ASP A 80 17.69 4.25 6.26
CA ASP A 80 17.49 4.11 7.72
C ASP A 80 16.68 5.26 8.33
N ARG A 81 16.65 6.41 7.64
CA ARG A 81 15.81 7.57 8.00
C ARG A 81 14.32 7.36 7.68
N SER A 82 14.01 6.37 6.85
CA SER A 82 12.65 6.05 6.44
C SER A 82 12.02 5.08 7.43
N LYS A 83 11.30 5.66 8.40
CA LYS A 83 10.63 4.94 9.48
C LYS A 83 9.09 4.92 9.33
N MET A 84 8.46 4.00 10.03
CA MET A 84 7.00 3.86 10.24
C MET A 84 6.70 3.62 11.71
N ASN A 85 5.49 3.94 12.17
CA ASN A 85 5.06 3.63 13.53
C ASN A 85 4.47 2.21 13.66
N LEU A 86 4.29 1.73 14.89
CA LEU A 86 3.75 0.38 15.14
C LEU A 86 2.30 0.21 14.67
N LEU A 87 1.49 1.25 14.77
CA LEU A 87 0.10 1.21 14.30
C LEU A 87 0.01 1.01 12.79
N GLN A 88 0.85 1.69 12.01
CA GLN A 88 0.99 1.50 10.57
C GLN A 88 1.40 0.06 10.23
N PHE A 89 2.23 -0.56 11.08
CA PHE A 89 2.64 -1.94 10.89
C PHE A 89 1.49 -2.92 11.14
N ILE A 90 0.82 -2.79 12.28
CA ILE A 90 -0.34 -3.62 12.62
C ILE A 90 -1.44 -3.45 11.56
N HIS A 91 -1.70 -2.21 11.15
CA HIS A 91 -2.66 -1.88 10.10
C HIS A 91 -2.34 -2.58 8.78
N GLY A 92 -1.06 -2.60 8.37
CA GLY A 92 -0.62 -3.31 7.17
C GLY A 92 -0.96 -4.80 7.19
N LEU A 93 -0.78 -5.47 8.34
CA LEU A 93 -1.15 -6.88 8.50
C LEU A 93 -2.66 -7.07 8.39
N VAL A 94 -3.44 -6.30 9.15
CA VAL A 94 -4.91 -6.37 9.14
C VAL A 94 -5.47 -6.09 7.74
N TYR A 95 -4.91 -5.09 7.05
CA TYR A 95 -5.28 -4.75 5.68
C TYR A 95 -5.12 -5.92 4.71
N TYR A 96 -3.96 -6.58 4.71
CA TYR A 96 -3.75 -7.73 3.84
C TYR A 96 -4.63 -8.92 4.23
N THR A 97 -4.99 -9.07 5.51
CA THR A 97 -5.99 -10.06 5.93
C THR A 97 -7.31 -9.85 5.21
N PHE A 98 -7.89 -8.64 5.30
CA PHE A 98 -9.17 -8.33 4.67
C PHE A 98 -9.12 -8.41 3.15
N VAL A 99 -8.05 -7.93 2.51
CA VAL A 99 -7.90 -8.01 1.05
C VAL A 99 -7.80 -9.45 0.56
N CYS A 100 -6.95 -10.28 1.18
CA CYS A 100 -6.82 -11.69 0.81
C CYS A 100 -8.14 -12.45 1.04
N MET A 101 -8.81 -12.21 2.16
CA MET A 101 -10.12 -12.83 2.44
C MET A 101 -11.17 -12.43 1.42
N HIS A 102 -11.26 -11.15 1.05
CA HIS A 102 -12.22 -10.67 0.05
C HIS A 102 -11.95 -11.29 -1.32
N LEU A 103 -10.70 -11.28 -1.75
CA LEU A 103 -10.31 -11.68 -3.09
C LEU A 103 -10.26 -13.20 -3.28
N ARG A 104 -10.29 -14.01 -2.21
CA ARG A 104 -10.05 -15.47 -2.28
C ARG A 104 -10.90 -16.20 -3.33
N ASP A 105 -12.17 -15.81 -3.45
CA ASP A 105 -13.17 -16.43 -4.33
C ASP A 105 -13.51 -15.54 -5.53
N LYS A 106 -12.77 -14.45 -5.75
CA LYS A 106 -13.01 -13.48 -6.83
C LYS A 106 -12.05 -13.73 -7.99
N ALA A 107 -12.57 -13.66 -9.21
CA ALA A 107 -11.76 -13.79 -10.41
C ALA A 107 -11.12 -12.44 -10.78
N ILE A 108 -9.86 -12.50 -11.21
CA ILE A 108 -9.21 -11.45 -11.99
C ILE A 108 -8.95 -12.09 -13.34
N SER A 109 -9.82 -11.79 -14.30
CA SER A 109 -9.93 -12.48 -15.59
C SER A 109 -8.78 -12.08 -16.51
N ASN A 110 -8.49 -10.78 -16.61
CA ASN A 110 -7.47 -10.27 -17.51
C ASN A 110 -6.06 -10.31 -16.88
N LYS A 111 -5.54 -11.53 -16.73
CA LYS A 111 -4.21 -11.81 -16.16
C LYS A 111 -3.08 -11.09 -16.89
N GLY A 112 -3.15 -10.96 -18.21
CA GLY A 112 -2.12 -10.30 -19.02
C GLY A 112 -1.97 -8.82 -18.66
N VAL A 113 -3.09 -8.09 -18.57
CA VAL A 113 -3.09 -6.69 -18.13
C VAL A 113 -2.61 -6.57 -16.69
N PHE A 114 -3.05 -7.47 -15.79
CA PHE A 114 -2.57 -7.46 -14.40
C PHE A 114 -1.04 -7.64 -14.31
N MET A 115 -0.48 -8.57 -15.07
CA MET A 115 0.96 -8.81 -15.13
C MET A 115 1.72 -7.60 -15.68
N LEU A 116 1.21 -6.98 -16.75
CA LEU A 116 1.79 -5.77 -17.33
C LEU A 116 1.83 -4.61 -16.32
N LEU A 117 0.73 -4.38 -15.60
CA LEU A 117 0.67 -3.34 -14.57
C LEU A 117 1.65 -3.62 -13.42
N ASN A 118 1.80 -4.88 -13.01
CA ASN A 118 2.78 -5.27 -12.00
C ASN A 118 4.23 -5.04 -12.48
N ALA A 119 4.53 -5.35 -13.74
CA ALA A 119 5.84 -5.05 -14.33
C ALA A 119 6.10 -3.53 -14.39
N LEU A 120 5.10 -2.74 -14.80
CA LEU A 120 5.19 -1.28 -14.80
C LEU A 120 5.43 -0.74 -13.38
N GLN A 121 4.80 -1.32 -12.36
CA GLN A 121 5.05 -0.95 -10.96
C GLN A 121 6.50 -1.23 -10.55
N SER A 122 7.06 -2.37 -10.94
CA SER A 122 8.47 -2.70 -10.67
C SER A 122 9.43 -1.72 -11.34
N VAL A 123 9.19 -1.40 -12.61
CA VAL A 123 9.97 -0.39 -13.34
C VAL A 123 9.88 0.96 -12.62
N SER A 124 8.68 1.36 -12.21
CA SER A 124 8.45 2.60 -11.48
C SER A 124 9.19 2.64 -10.14
N HIS A 125 9.21 1.53 -9.39
CA HIS A 125 10.02 1.41 -8.17
C HIS A 125 11.52 1.48 -8.46
N TYR A 126 12.01 0.86 -9.53
CA TYR A 126 13.42 0.97 -9.91
C TYR A 126 13.81 2.44 -10.14
N PHE A 127 13.00 3.21 -10.86
CA PHE A 127 13.28 4.64 -11.06
C PHE A 127 13.29 5.43 -9.76
N VAL A 128 12.34 5.16 -8.86
CA VAL A 128 12.22 5.87 -7.58
C VAL A 128 13.36 5.51 -6.61
N PHE A 129 13.69 4.22 -6.48
CA PHE A 129 14.64 3.73 -5.47
C PHE A 129 16.08 3.76 -5.96
N ILE A 130 16.35 3.43 -7.22
CA ILE A 130 17.70 3.32 -7.77
C ILE A 130 18.09 4.61 -8.49
N ARG A 131 17.29 5.04 -9.47
CA ARG A 131 17.61 6.24 -10.27
C ARG A 131 17.31 7.56 -9.55
N LYS A 132 16.52 7.51 -8.46
CA LYS A 132 16.06 8.69 -7.70
C LYS A 132 15.33 9.73 -8.56
N THR A 133 14.73 9.28 -9.67
CA THR A 133 13.90 10.10 -10.56
C THR A 133 12.42 9.72 -10.38
N ALA A 134 11.51 10.55 -10.90
CA ALA A 134 10.07 10.29 -10.90
C ALA A 134 9.49 9.90 -9.52
N GLY A 135 9.80 10.67 -8.47
CA GLY A 135 9.61 10.26 -7.06
C GLY A 135 8.22 9.79 -6.61
N TYR A 136 7.16 10.04 -7.41
CA TYR A 136 5.78 9.63 -7.12
C TYR A 136 5.16 8.72 -8.19
N SER A 137 5.90 8.33 -9.23
CA SER A 137 5.35 7.53 -10.33
C SER A 137 4.81 6.18 -9.85
N HIS A 138 5.43 5.59 -8.83
CA HIS A 138 5.00 4.30 -8.29
C HIS A 138 3.62 4.38 -7.61
N TYR A 139 3.26 5.54 -7.06
CA TYR A 139 1.92 5.73 -6.49
C TYR A 139 0.84 5.80 -7.59
N VAL A 140 1.15 6.42 -8.73
CA VAL A 140 0.23 6.49 -9.86
C VAL A 140 -0.06 5.09 -10.38
N VAL A 141 0.98 4.28 -10.59
CA VAL A 141 0.83 2.91 -11.09
C VAL A 141 0.10 2.02 -10.06
N GLU A 142 0.31 2.26 -8.76
CA GLU A 142 -0.41 1.55 -7.69
C GLU A 142 -1.91 1.85 -7.72
N VAL A 143 -2.30 3.13 -7.88
CA VAL A 143 -3.71 3.51 -8.08
C VAL A 143 -4.30 2.82 -9.30
N VAL A 144 -3.57 2.77 -10.42
CA VAL A 144 -4.05 2.10 -11.65
C VAL A 144 -4.24 0.60 -11.44
N ILE A 145 -3.35 -0.08 -10.69
CA ILE A 145 -3.52 -1.49 -10.32
C ILE A 145 -4.80 -1.69 -9.52
N TYR A 146 -5.05 -0.87 -8.50
CA TYR A 146 -6.25 -1.02 -7.67
C TYR A 146 -7.53 -0.61 -8.41
N ALA A 147 -7.47 0.34 -9.33
CA ALA A 147 -8.57 0.67 -10.21
C ALA A 147 -8.92 -0.51 -11.13
N PHE A 148 -7.90 -1.17 -11.69
CA PHE A 148 -8.08 -2.39 -12.47
C PHE A 148 -8.68 -3.54 -11.64
N ILE A 149 -8.20 -3.77 -10.40
CA ILE A 149 -8.80 -4.76 -9.49
C ILE A 149 -10.27 -4.45 -9.22
N TYR A 150 -10.60 -3.18 -8.97
CA TYR A 150 -11.99 -2.76 -8.79
C TYR A 150 -12.84 -3.05 -10.02
N CYS A 151 -12.37 -2.75 -11.23
CA CYS A 151 -13.10 -3.05 -12.47
C CYS A 151 -13.31 -4.55 -12.70
N GLU A 152 -12.32 -5.39 -12.39
CA GLU A 152 -12.43 -6.85 -12.58
C GLU A 152 -13.32 -7.52 -11.53
N VAL A 153 -13.29 -7.03 -10.28
CA VAL A 153 -14.02 -7.65 -9.15
C VAL A 153 -15.42 -7.06 -8.99
N GLY A 154 -15.60 -5.77 -9.26
CA GLY A 154 -16.90 -5.08 -9.30
C GLY A 154 -17.63 -4.95 -7.96
N THR A 155 -16.93 -5.07 -6.83
CA THR A 155 -17.56 -5.02 -5.50
C THR A 155 -17.42 -3.65 -4.83
N ILE A 156 -18.38 -3.32 -3.96
CA ILE A 156 -18.35 -2.09 -3.15
C ILE A 156 -17.12 -2.04 -2.23
N GLN A 157 -16.66 -3.19 -1.73
CA GLN A 157 -15.46 -3.29 -0.90
C GLN A 157 -14.21 -2.88 -1.70
N MET A 158 -14.10 -3.30 -2.96
CA MET A 158 -12.99 -2.89 -3.81
C MET A 158 -13.10 -1.42 -4.25
N LEU A 159 -14.31 -0.86 -4.36
CA LEU A 159 -14.48 0.59 -4.54
C LEU A 159 -13.93 1.35 -3.34
N PHE A 160 -14.32 0.98 -2.13
CA PHE A 160 -13.81 1.60 -0.91
C PHE A 160 -12.30 1.42 -0.77
N ASN A 161 -11.77 0.26 -1.17
CA ASN A 161 -10.34 0.02 -1.20
C ASN A 161 -9.61 0.95 -2.18
N LEU A 162 -10.17 1.19 -3.36
CA LEU A 162 -9.64 2.15 -4.33
C LEU A 162 -9.64 3.57 -3.75
N LEU A 163 -10.74 3.99 -3.10
CA LEU A 163 -10.84 5.29 -2.44
C LEU A 163 -9.81 5.41 -1.30
N TYR A 164 -9.59 4.34 -0.55
CA TYR A 164 -8.53 4.28 0.45
C TYR A 164 -7.15 4.49 -0.19
N VAL A 165 -6.79 3.74 -1.23
CA VAL A 165 -5.50 3.89 -1.92
C VAL A 165 -5.31 5.30 -2.45
N LEU A 166 -6.35 5.90 -3.07
CA LEU A 166 -6.32 7.30 -3.51
C LEU A 166 -6.06 8.25 -2.34
N SER A 167 -6.81 8.14 -1.25
CA SER A 167 -6.67 9.01 -0.07
C SER A 167 -5.28 8.88 0.57
N PHE A 168 -4.75 7.65 0.63
CA PHE A 168 -3.43 7.36 1.18
C PHE A 168 -2.32 7.96 0.31
N VAL A 169 -2.41 7.81 -1.02
CA VAL A 169 -1.45 8.38 -1.97
C VAL A 169 -1.44 9.90 -1.90
N LEU A 170 -2.62 10.54 -1.92
CA LEU A 170 -2.75 12.00 -1.84
C LEU A 170 -2.16 12.53 -0.53
N SER A 171 -2.52 11.93 0.60
CA SER A 171 -2.00 12.29 1.93
C SER A 171 -0.49 12.13 1.99
N THR A 172 0.05 11.04 1.44
CA THR A 172 1.49 10.76 1.43
C THR A 172 2.26 11.77 0.56
N ILE A 173 1.77 12.09 -0.64
CA ILE A 173 2.41 13.07 -1.52
C ILE A 173 2.41 14.46 -0.87
N ARG A 174 1.27 14.88 -0.30
CA ARG A 174 1.14 16.17 0.38
C ARG A 174 2.10 16.29 1.57
N ASN A 175 2.15 15.27 2.43
CA ASN A 175 3.07 15.22 3.55
C ASN A 175 4.54 15.33 3.13
N ARG A 176 4.93 14.67 2.04
CA ARG A 176 6.30 14.73 1.52
C ARG A 176 6.66 16.09 0.93
N ARG A 177 5.71 16.80 0.30
CA ARG A 177 5.94 18.16 -0.22
C ARG A 177 6.17 19.16 0.92
N ILE A 178 5.29 19.15 1.93
CA ILE A 178 5.41 20.03 3.11
C ILE A 178 6.76 19.83 3.82
N LEU A 179 7.23 18.59 3.97
CA LEU A 179 8.52 18.30 4.59
C LEU A 179 9.74 18.80 3.79
N ARG A 180 9.61 18.94 2.46
CA ARG A 180 10.68 19.50 1.62
C ARG A 180 10.71 21.02 1.67
N GLU A 181 9.56 21.64 1.90
CA GLU A 181 9.40 23.11 1.95
C GLU A 181 9.79 23.71 3.30
N LYS A 182 9.73 22.94 4.40
CA LYS A 182 10.23 23.41 5.69
C LYS A 182 11.75 23.66 5.62
N PRO A 183 12.24 24.87 5.96
CA PRO A 183 13.67 25.13 6.10
C PRO A 183 14.29 24.11 7.06
N ARG A 184 15.52 23.67 6.77
CA ARG A 184 16.32 22.89 7.71
C ARG A 184 16.76 23.82 8.84
N GLU A 185 15.85 24.23 9.70
CA GLU A 185 16.23 24.86 10.96
C GLU A 185 16.95 23.82 11.80
N ASN A 186 18.09 24.26 12.35
CA ASN A 186 19.13 23.50 13.00
C ASN A 186 18.59 22.43 13.96
N ILE A 187 18.72 21.16 13.56
CA ILE A 187 18.73 20.05 14.50
C ILE A 187 20.21 19.74 14.74
N PHE A 188 20.82 20.55 15.61
CA PHE A 188 22.02 20.19 16.37
C PHE A 188 21.56 19.90 17.79
#